data_AF-T0ZGF5-F1
#
_entry.id   AF-T0ZGF5-F1
#
_cell.length_a   1.000
_cell.length_b   1.000
_cell.length_c   1.000
_cell.angle_alpha   90.00
_cell.angle_beta   90.00
_cell.angle_gamma   90.00
#
_symmetry.space_group_name_H-M   'P 1'
#
loop_
_entity.id
_entity.type
_entity.pdbx_description
1 polymer ?
#
loop_
_entity_poly.entity_id
_entity_poly.type
_entity_poly.pdbx_seq_one_letter_code
_entity_poly.pdbx_strand_id
1 'polypeptide(L)'
;ELRELEGLSWITALKSTQIRSLVDGETLQLGLFDERNLMELAHPDYPGERLVACRNPQLAKLRTHKRHALLEATEKELQKVRASVAAGRLKGSDKIGLRAGRVVNKYKVAKHFELTIEDRRFEFKALEEHIAAEAALDGLYVIRTSVPKKRMSAADAVRNYKALANVERAFRALKTVDLKVR
;
A
#
# COMPACT_ATOMS: atom_id res chain seq x y z
N GLU A 1 -4.99 -19.24 -11.71
CA GLU A 1 -6.40 -18.82 -11.67
C GLU A 1 -6.79 -17.79 -12.75
N LEU A 2 -6.19 -16.60 -12.87
CA LEU A 2 -6.51 -15.67 -14.00
C LEU A 2 -5.86 -16.05 -15.35
N ARG A 3 -4.96 -17.04 -15.40
CA ARG A 3 -4.33 -17.50 -16.66
C ARG A 3 -5.09 -18.68 -17.31
N GLU A 4 -5.91 -19.40 -16.56
CA GLU A 4 -6.63 -20.60 -17.03
C GLU A 4 -8.02 -20.31 -17.65
N LEU A 5 -8.45 -19.04 -17.70
CA LEU A 5 -9.72 -18.65 -18.31
C LEU A 5 -9.57 -18.46 -19.83
N GLU A 6 -9.70 -19.55 -20.59
CA GLU A 6 -9.62 -19.51 -22.05
C GLU A 6 -10.62 -18.53 -22.68
N GLY A 7 -10.19 -17.87 -23.76
CA GLY A 7 -10.97 -16.85 -24.47
C GLY A 7 -11.08 -15.48 -23.77
N LEU A 8 -10.83 -15.37 -22.46
CA LEU A 8 -11.03 -14.13 -21.71
C LEU A 8 -9.75 -13.29 -21.54
N SER A 9 -9.79 -12.07 -22.08
CA SER A 9 -8.78 -11.04 -21.82
C SER A 9 -9.10 -10.26 -20.55
N TRP A 10 -8.08 -9.92 -19.75
CA TRP A 10 -8.28 -9.28 -18.44
C TRP A 10 -7.33 -8.11 -18.18
N ILE A 11 -7.69 -7.26 -17.21
CA ILE A 11 -6.88 -6.16 -16.66
C ILE A 11 -7.06 -6.18 -15.14
N THR A 12 -5.97 -6.14 -14.37
CA THR A 12 -6.02 -6.06 -12.89
C THR A 12 -4.79 -5.34 -12.34
N ALA A 13 -4.71 -5.07 -11.03
CA ALA A 13 -3.65 -4.28 -10.42
C ALA A 13 -2.78 -5.07 -9.43
N LEU A 14 -1.50 -4.68 -9.33
CA LEU A 14 -0.55 -5.24 -8.37
C LEU A 14 -0.69 -4.63 -6.97
N LYS A 15 -0.46 -5.44 -5.94
CA LYS A 15 -0.39 -4.99 -4.53
C LYS A 15 0.94 -4.25 -4.28
N SER A 16 0.98 -3.35 -3.28
CA SER A 16 2.18 -2.56 -2.97
C SER A 16 3.44 -3.40 -2.71
N THR A 17 3.31 -4.62 -2.21
CA THR A 17 4.43 -5.57 -2.04
C THR A 17 4.99 -6.06 -3.37
N GLN A 18 4.14 -6.38 -4.34
CA GLN A 18 4.55 -6.77 -5.69
C GLN A 18 5.16 -5.58 -6.45
N ILE A 19 4.62 -4.37 -6.24
CA ILE A 19 5.19 -3.13 -6.80
C ILE A 19 6.57 -2.86 -6.23
N ARG A 20 6.77 -3.07 -4.92
CA ARG A 20 8.09 -2.97 -4.26
C ARG A 20 9.10 -3.90 -4.94
N SER A 21 8.79 -5.19 -5.12
CA SER A 21 9.69 -6.14 -5.80
C SER A 21 10.11 -5.71 -7.21
N LEU A 22 9.24 -5.03 -7.97
CA LEU A 22 9.58 -4.49 -9.29
C LEU A 22 10.55 -3.29 -9.22
N VAL A 23 10.48 -2.49 -8.15
CA VAL A 23 11.40 -1.35 -7.91
C VAL A 23 12.74 -1.86 -7.40
N ASP A 24 12.72 -2.75 -6.40
CA ASP A 24 13.90 -3.35 -5.79
C ASP A 24 14.70 -4.20 -6.80
N GLY A 25 14.02 -4.84 -7.76
CA GLY A 25 14.60 -5.56 -8.90
C GLY A 25 14.79 -4.71 -10.16
N GLU A 26 14.92 -3.38 -10.03
CA GLU A 26 15.21 -2.36 -11.06
C GLU A 26 14.34 -2.33 -12.32
N THR A 27 13.32 -3.18 -12.41
CA THR A 27 12.43 -3.31 -13.59
C THR A 27 11.42 -2.16 -13.65
N LEU A 28 11.17 -1.48 -12.53
CA LEU A 28 10.32 -0.30 -12.38
C LEU A 28 11.15 0.90 -11.87
N GLN A 29 12.00 1.42 -12.75
CA GLN A 29 12.82 2.60 -12.45
C GLN A 29 11.96 3.86 -12.28
N LEU A 30 11.98 4.46 -11.09
CA LEU A 30 11.12 5.59 -10.72
C LEU A 30 11.44 6.90 -11.46
N GLY A 31 12.57 6.97 -12.17
CA GLY A 31 12.99 8.10 -13.01
C GLY A 31 12.50 8.05 -14.46
N LEU A 32 12.00 6.91 -14.95
CA LEU A 32 11.64 6.70 -16.36
C LEU A 32 10.18 7.02 -16.70
N PHE A 33 9.47 7.74 -15.84
CA PHE A 33 8.08 8.17 -16.12
C PHE A 33 8.05 9.32 -17.13
N ASP A 34 7.27 9.16 -18.20
CA ASP A 34 7.07 10.17 -19.23
C ASP A 34 6.16 11.34 -18.76
N GLU A 35 5.93 12.33 -19.62
CA GLU A 35 4.99 13.44 -19.39
C GLU A 35 3.59 12.94 -18.98
N ARG A 36 3.18 11.78 -19.49
CA ARG A 36 1.87 11.15 -19.24
C ARG A 36 1.84 10.35 -17.93
N ASN A 37 2.98 10.27 -17.24
CA ASN A 37 3.20 9.50 -16.01
C ASN A 37 2.92 8.00 -16.20
N LEU A 38 3.26 7.45 -17.38
CA LEU A 38 3.11 6.04 -17.74
C LEU A 38 4.45 5.40 -18.12
N MET A 39 4.59 4.10 -17.84
CA MET A 39 5.66 3.26 -18.38
C MET A 39 5.16 1.84 -18.63
N GLU A 40 5.48 1.25 -19.78
CA GLU A 40 5.29 -0.19 -20.04
C GLU A 40 6.57 -0.95 -19.65
N LEU A 41 6.41 -2.08 -18.96
CA LEU A 41 7.51 -2.97 -18.57
C LEU A 41 7.07 -4.44 -18.63
N ALA A 42 8.05 -5.35 -18.66
CA ALA A 42 7.86 -6.80 -18.63
C ALA A 42 8.77 -7.38 -17.55
N HIS A 43 8.36 -8.49 -16.92
CA HIS A 43 9.08 -9.07 -15.78
C HIS A 43 8.93 -10.61 -15.78
N PRO A 44 9.96 -11.39 -15.40
CA PRO A 44 9.93 -12.86 -15.46
C PRO A 44 8.74 -13.55 -14.77
N ASP A 45 8.28 -13.07 -13.61
CA ASP A 45 7.10 -13.62 -12.90
C ASP A 45 5.77 -13.44 -13.66
N TYR A 46 5.74 -12.52 -14.63
CA TYR A 46 4.56 -12.10 -15.38
C TYR A 46 4.70 -12.45 -16.89
N PRO A 47 5.05 -13.70 -17.26
CA PRO A 47 5.31 -14.06 -18.65
C PRO A 47 4.05 -13.96 -19.50
N GLY A 48 4.18 -13.40 -20.71
CA GLY A 48 3.05 -13.15 -21.61
C GLY A 48 2.13 -11.99 -21.19
N GLU A 49 2.39 -11.33 -20.07
CA GLU A 49 1.60 -10.20 -19.56
C GLU A 49 2.32 -8.87 -19.82
N ARG A 50 1.54 -7.80 -20.03
CA ARG A 50 2.07 -6.42 -20.05
C ARG A 50 1.83 -5.77 -18.70
N LEU A 51 2.89 -5.24 -18.10
CA LEU A 51 2.80 -4.40 -16.91
C LEU A 51 2.82 -2.93 -17.35
N VAL A 52 1.86 -2.14 -16.87
CA VAL A 52 1.80 -0.69 -17.09
C VAL A 52 1.88 0.00 -15.74
N ALA A 53 3.06 0.53 -15.44
CA ALA A 53 3.29 1.36 -14.27
C ALA A 53 2.77 2.76 -14.51
N CYS A 54 2.19 3.35 -13.46
CA CYS A 54 1.51 4.63 -13.52
C CYS A 54 1.79 5.45 -12.25
N ARG A 55 2.14 6.73 -12.41
CA ARG A 55 2.33 7.65 -11.28
C ARG A 55 1.13 8.62 -11.19
N ASN A 56 0.60 8.82 -9.98
CA ASN A 56 -0.54 9.71 -9.73
C ASN A 56 -0.18 10.67 -8.58
N PRO A 57 0.18 11.93 -8.87
CA PRO A 57 0.61 12.91 -7.86
C PRO A 57 -0.45 13.24 -6.80
N GLN A 58 -1.74 13.20 -7.14
CA GLN A 58 -2.84 13.43 -6.21
C GLN A 58 -2.98 12.24 -5.22
N LEU A 59 -2.90 11.01 -5.74
CA LEU A 59 -2.84 9.79 -4.91
C LEU A 59 -1.57 9.75 -4.06
N ALA A 60 -0.45 10.30 -4.55
CA ALA A 60 0.77 10.45 -3.74
C ALA A 60 0.49 11.33 -2.53
N LYS A 61 0.09 12.59 -2.74
CA LYS A 61 -0.24 13.55 -1.65
C LYS A 61 -1.23 12.96 -0.63
N LEU A 62 -2.26 12.26 -1.10
CA LEU A 62 -3.25 11.60 -0.23
C LEU A 62 -2.66 10.43 0.59
N ARG A 63 -1.81 9.58 0.00
CA ARG A 63 -1.11 8.51 0.73
C ARG A 63 -0.09 9.08 1.72
N THR A 64 0.70 10.07 1.32
CA THR A 64 1.68 10.76 2.17
C THR A 64 1.00 11.35 3.42
N HIS A 65 -0.01 12.20 3.24
CA HIS A 65 -0.77 12.78 4.36
C HIS A 65 -1.37 11.70 5.28
N LYS A 66 -1.96 10.64 4.70
CA LYS A 66 -2.51 9.52 5.49
C LYS A 66 -1.43 8.76 6.26
N ARG A 67 -0.23 8.56 5.71
CA ARG A 67 0.88 7.90 6.42
C ARG A 67 1.32 8.73 7.61
N HIS A 68 1.58 10.04 7.43
CA HIS A 68 1.96 10.92 8.55
C HIS A 68 0.90 10.92 9.66
N ALA A 69 -0.38 11.08 9.32
CA ALA A 69 -1.46 11.05 10.30
C ALA A 69 -1.54 9.72 11.10
N LEU A 70 -1.24 8.57 10.48
CA LEU A 70 -1.20 7.26 11.15
C LEU A 70 0.08 7.05 11.98
N LEU A 71 1.22 7.57 11.54
CA LEU A 71 2.48 7.56 12.30
C LEU A 71 2.31 8.42 13.57
N GLU A 72 1.93 9.69 13.43
CA GLU A 72 1.66 10.59 14.55
C GLU A 72 0.66 10.00 15.55
N ALA A 73 -0.45 9.42 15.07
CA ALA A 73 -1.45 8.80 15.94
C ALA A 73 -0.91 7.57 16.67
N THR A 74 0.09 6.87 16.12
CA THR A 74 0.78 5.76 16.79
C THR A 74 1.76 6.29 17.83
N GLU A 75 2.59 7.27 17.48
CA GLU A 75 3.54 7.92 18.40
C GLU A 75 2.84 8.54 19.61
N LYS A 76 1.73 9.26 19.40
CA LYS A 76 0.92 9.87 20.46
C LYS A 76 0.35 8.83 21.44
N GLU A 77 0.16 7.58 21.01
CA GLU A 77 -0.21 6.47 21.91
C GLU A 77 1.03 5.78 22.53
N LEU A 78 2.14 5.62 21.81
CA LEU A 78 3.40 5.08 22.35
C LEU A 78 3.99 6.00 23.43
N GLN A 79 3.86 7.33 23.31
CA GLN A 79 4.21 8.28 24.37
C GLN A 79 3.39 8.03 25.65
N LYS A 80 2.11 7.63 25.56
CA LYS A 80 1.29 7.27 26.73
C LYS A 80 1.76 5.95 27.36
N VAL A 81 2.31 5.03 26.58
CA VAL A 81 2.99 3.82 27.12
C VAL A 81 4.26 4.24 27.87
N ARG A 82 5.14 5.03 27.23
CA ARG A 82 6.39 5.54 27.84
C ARG A 82 6.14 6.30 29.14
N ALA A 83 5.18 7.22 29.15
CA ALA A 83 4.77 7.95 30.35
C ALA A 83 4.10 7.06 31.43
N SER A 84 3.50 5.92 31.06
CA SER A 84 3.00 4.94 32.03
C SER A 84 4.13 4.15 32.69
N VAL A 85 5.19 3.84 31.94
CA VAL A 85 6.39 3.12 32.43
C VAL A 85 7.25 4.03 33.31
N ALA A 86 7.55 5.24 32.86
CA ALA A 86 8.30 6.24 33.63
C ALA A 86 7.62 6.58 34.97
N ALA A 87 6.28 6.71 34.99
CA ALA A 87 5.50 6.89 36.21
C ALA A 87 5.36 5.62 37.07
N GLY A 88 6.01 4.51 36.71
CA GLY A 88 5.96 3.23 37.43
C GLY A 88 4.58 2.55 37.47
N ARG A 89 3.60 3.03 36.69
CA ARG A 89 2.23 2.49 36.59
C ARG A 89 2.14 1.28 35.65
N LEU A 90 3.13 1.11 34.78
CA LEU A 90 3.31 -0.06 33.92
C LEU A 90 4.73 -0.59 34.15
N LYS A 91 4.85 -1.87 34.47
CA LYS A 91 6.10 -2.58 34.77
C LYS A 91 5.99 -4.02 34.27
N GLY A 92 7.12 -4.66 34.03
CA GLY A 92 7.21 -5.99 33.42
C GLY A 92 7.20 -5.87 31.89
N SER A 93 8.24 -6.45 31.28
CA SER A 93 8.44 -6.52 29.83
C SER A 93 7.24 -7.17 29.12
N ASP A 94 6.60 -8.15 29.77
CA ASP A 94 5.34 -8.78 29.36
C ASP A 94 4.20 -7.75 29.14
N LYS A 95 3.90 -6.94 30.16
CA LYS A 95 2.79 -5.99 30.18
C LYS A 95 3.08 -4.76 29.31
N ILE A 96 4.35 -4.35 29.25
CA ILE A 96 4.82 -3.29 28.37
C ILE A 96 4.69 -3.74 26.91
N GLY A 97 5.21 -4.92 26.57
CA GLY A 97 5.12 -5.49 25.22
C GLY A 97 3.69 -5.72 24.75
N LEU A 98 2.82 -6.29 25.59
CA LEU A 98 1.39 -6.45 25.27
C LEU A 98 0.69 -5.11 25.00
N ARG A 99 1.05 -4.03 25.71
CA ARG A 99 0.45 -2.71 25.50
C ARG A 99 1.02 -2.00 24.26
N ALA A 100 2.34 -2.00 24.09
CA ALA A 100 2.99 -1.41 22.92
C ALA A 100 2.60 -2.14 21.62
N GLY A 101 2.55 -3.47 21.64
CA GLY A 101 2.10 -4.32 20.54
C GLY A 101 0.67 -4.01 20.09
N ARG A 102 -0.27 -3.75 21.03
CA ARG A 102 -1.64 -3.30 20.71
C ARG A 102 -1.64 -1.93 20.02
N VAL A 103 -0.76 -1.01 20.41
CA VAL A 103 -0.66 0.33 19.80
C VAL A 103 -0.15 0.25 18.36
N VAL A 104 1.00 -0.37 18.12
CA VAL A 104 1.63 -0.38 16.78
C VAL A 104 0.82 -1.16 15.74
N ASN A 105 0.08 -2.19 16.16
CA ASN A 105 -0.77 -2.98 15.27
C ASN A 105 -2.11 -2.29 14.94
N LYS A 106 -2.62 -1.39 15.80
CA LYS A 106 -3.92 -0.69 15.63
C LYS A 106 -4.07 -0.03 14.25
N TYR A 107 -3.00 0.57 13.75
CA TYR A 107 -2.97 1.31 12.48
C TYR A 107 -2.17 0.59 11.37
N LYS A 108 -1.68 -0.63 11.62
CA LYS A 108 -0.83 -1.43 10.72
C LYS A 108 0.47 -0.74 10.25
N VAL A 109 1.01 0.17 11.08
CA VAL A 109 2.27 0.89 10.82
C VAL A 109 3.46 0.34 11.63
N ALA A 110 3.31 -0.79 12.33
CA ALA A 110 4.34 -1.38 13.19
C ALA A 110 5.73 -1.53 12.54
N LYS A 111 5.76 -1.86 11.24
CA LYS A 111 6.96 -1.89 10.39
C LYS A 111 7.79 -0.59 10.34
N HIS A 112 7.27 0.52 10.83
CA HIS A 112 7.96 1.82 10.91
C HIS A 112 8.46 2.17 12.31
N PHE A 113 8.30 1.28 13.30
CA PHE A 113 8.71 1.52 14.69
C PHE A 113 9.60 0.41 15.23
N GLU A 114 10.79 0.80 15.67
CA GLU A 114 11.63 -0.01 16.57
C GLU A 114 11.15 0.21 18.01
N LEU A 115 11.09 -0.85 18.82
CA LEU A 115 10.59 -0.83 20.20
C LEU A 115 11.64 -1.47 21.14
N THR A 116 12.16 -0.71 22.11
CA THR A 116 13.00 -1.24 23.18
C THR A 116 12.16 -1.44 24.43
N ILE A 117 12.07 -2.69 24.91
CA ILE A 117 11.17 -3.10 26.00
C ILE A 117 12.00 -3.82 27.07
N GLU A 118 12.01 -3.26 28.28
CA GLU A 118 12.62 -3.83 29.48
C GLU A 118 11.61 -3.76 30.64
N ASP A 119 11.86 -4.44 31.76
CA ASP A 119 10.88 -4.51 32.86
C ASP A 119 10.51 -3.15 33.50
N ARG A 120 11.35 -2.13 33.33
CA ARG A 120 11.14 -0.77 33.86
C ARG A 120 11.45 0.36 32.89
N ARG A 121 11.77 0.05 31.63
CA ARG A 121 12.11 1.03 30.59
C ARG A 121 11.36 0.69 29.30
N PHE A 122 10.91 1.74 28.60
CA PHE A 122 10.24 1.62 27.31
C PHE A 122 10.57 2.83 26.44
N GLU A 123 11.23 2.58 25.32
CA GLU A 123 11.51 3.57 24.29
C GLU A 123 11.14 3.03 22.92
N PHE A 124 10.98 3.94 21.97
CA PHE A 124 10.64 3.63 20.59
C PHE A 124 11.28 4.65 19.66
N LYS A 125 11.53 4.24 18.41
CA LYS A 125 12.15 5.07 17.39
C LYS A 125 11.41 4.88 16.06
N ALA A 126 11.20 5.98 15.33
CA ALA A 126 10.71 5.95 13.96
C ALA A 126 11.83 5.47 13.02
N LEU A 127 11.53 4.49 12.17
CA LEU A 127 12.45 3.94 11.17
C LEU A 127 12.31 4.75 9.88
N GLU A 128 12.98 5.90 9.82
CA GLU A 128 12.89 6.85 8.71
C GLU A 128 13.18 6.21 7.34
N GLU A 129 14.13 5.28 7.26
CA GLU A 129 14.42 4.52 6.03
C GLU A 129 13.21 3.69 5.58
N HIS A 130 12.52 3.02 6.50
CA HIS A 130 11.29 2.28 6.20
C HIS A 130 10.13 3.22 5.82
N ILE A 131 10.07 4.42 6.40
CA ILE A 131 9.06 5.44 6.08
C ILE A 131 9.32 6.03 4.68
N ALA A 132 10.58 6.34 4.35
CA ALA A 132 11.01 6.82 3.04
C ALA A 132 10.83 5.75 1.95
N ALA A 133 11.19 4.50 2.23
CA ALA A 133 10.98 3.38 1.31
C ALA A 133 9.49 3.02 1.11
N GLU A 134 8.58 3.47 1.98
CA GLU A 134 7.13 3.45 1.72
C GLU A 134 6.67 4.70 0.94
N ALA A 135 7.23 5.87 1.25
CA ALA A 135 6.96 7.13 0.55
C ALA A 135 7.34 7.09 -0.93
N ALA A 136 8.42 6.37 -1.30
CA ALA A 136 8.80 6.15 -2.69
C ALA A 136 7.71 5.46 -3.54
N LEU A 137 6.79 4.73 -2.90
CA LEU A 137 5.66 4.03 -3.54
C LEU A 137 4.34 4.86 -3.48
N ASP A 138 4.38 6.10 -3.00
CA ASP A 138 3.22 6.99 -2.98
C ASP A 138 2.80 7.40 -4.39
N GLY A 139 1.51 7.30 -4.69
CA GLY A 139 0.95 7.58 -6.01
C GLY A 139 1.26 6.53 -7.08
N LEU A 140 2.17 5.60 -6.83
CA LEU A 140 2.48 4.50 -7.74
C LEU A 140 1.37 3.44 -7.72
N TYR A 141 0.96 3.01 -8.91
CA TYR A 141 0.14 1.84 -9.16
C TYR A 141 0.60 1.16 -10.45
N VAL A 142 0.55 -0.17 -10.49
CA VAL A 142 0.90 -0.96 -11.68
C VAL A 142 -0.31 -1.82 -12.02
N ILE A 143 -0.76 -1.74 -13.28
CA ILE A 143 -1.73 -2.68 -13.82
C ILE A 143 -1.02 -3.76 -14.65
N ARG A 144 -1.57 -4.97 -14.64
CA ARG A 144 -1.20 -6.10 -15.49
C ARG A 144 -2.35 -6.39 -16.47
N THR A 145 -2.04 -6.77 -17.69
CA THR A 145 -3.03 -7.23 -18.68
C THR A 145 -2.47 -8.29 -19.62
N SER A 146 -3.34 -9.21 -20.04
CA SER A 146 -3.07 -10.17 -21.13
C SER A 146 -3.29 -9.59 -22.54
N VAL A 147 -3.80 -8.36 -22.68
CA VAL A 147 -4.12 -7.78 -23.99
C VAL A 147 -2.87 -7.29 -24.72
N PRO A 148 -2.57 -7.77 -25.95
CA PRO A 148 -1.39 -7.34 -26.71
C PRO A 148 -1.40 -5.85 -27.06
N LYS A 149 -0.21 -5.23 -27.15
CA LYS A 149 -0.03 -3.80 -27.49
C LYS A 149 -0.68 -3.39 -28.81
N LYS A 150 -0.79 -4.30 -29.79
CA LYS A 150 -1.49 -4.11 -31.06
C LYS A 150 -3.02 -3.96 -30.93
N ARG A 151 -3.63 -4.36 -29.79
CA ARG A 151 -5.08 -4.27 -29.53
C ARG A 151 -5.45 -3.21 -28.48
N MET A 152 -4.54 -2.83 -27.60
CA MET A 152 -4.81 -1.85 -26.53
C MET A 152 -3.53 -1.12 -26.11
N SER A 153 -3.52 0.21 -26.22
CA SER A 153 -2.39 1.03 -25.76
C SER A 153 -2.26 1.01 -24.23
N ALA A 154 -1.10 1.43 -23.69
CA ALA A 154 -0.93 1.61 -22.25
C ALA A 154 -1.97 2.59 -21.66
N ALA A 155 -2.25 3.68 -22.37
CA ALA A 155 -3.26 4.66 -21.94
C ALA A 155 -4.68 4.06 -21.92
N ASP A 156 -5.02 3.21 -22.90
CA ASP A 156 -6.31 2.52 -22.94
C ASP A 156 -6.45 1.45 -21.86
N ALA A 157 -5.39 0.70 -21.57
CA ALA A 157 -5.37 -0.25 -20.45
C ALA A 157 -5.68 0.48 -19.12
N VAL A 158 -5.09 1.66 -18.92
CA VAL A 158 -5.32 2.50 -17.73
C VAL A 158 -6.71 3.15 -17.72
N ARG A 159 -7.24 3.58 -18.88
CA ARG A 159 -8.62 4.06 -19.02
C ARG A 159 -9.62 2.96 -18.66
N ASN A 160 -9.46 1.77 -19.24
CA ASN A 160 -10.35 0.62 -19.06
C ASN A 160 -10.31 0.10 -17.61
N TYR A 161 -9.13 0.04 -16.98
CA TYR A 161 -9.01 -0.27 -15.55
C TYR A 161 -9.75 0.75 -14.66
N LYS A 162 -9.61 2.07 -14.93
CA LYS A 162 -10.32 3.12 -14.19
C LYS A 162 -11.84 3.06 -14.41
N ALA A 163 -12.29 2.69 -15.61
CA ALA A 163 -13.70 2.47 -15.91
C ALA A 163 -14.24 1.24 -15.14
N LEU A 164 -13.51 0.13 -15.10
CA LEU A 164 -13.87 -1.06 -14.32
C LEU A 164 -14.05 -0.73 -12.82
N ALA A 165 -13.16 0.08 -12.24
CA ALA A 165 -13.29 0.55 -10.86
C ALA A 165 -14.51 1.47 -10.60
N ASN A 166 -15.09 2.08 -11.65
CA ASN A 166 -16.37 2.79 -11.57
C ASN A 166 -17.56 1.81 -11.67
N VAL A 167 -17.46 0.78 -12.52
CA VAL A 167 -18.44 -0.31 -12.62
C VAL A 167 -18.53 -1.10 -11.31
N GLU A 168 -17.41 -1.46 -10.69
CA GLU A 168 -17.38 -2.06 -9.35
C GLU A 168 -18.03 -1.16 -8.29
N ARG A 169 -17.86 0.16 -8.38
CA ARG A 169 -18.50 1.12 -7.46
C ARG A 169 -20.00 1.15 -7.66
N ALA A 170 -20.48 1.10 -8.90
CA ALA A 170 -21.91 1.01 -9.22
C ALA A 170 -22.51 -0.30 -8.73
N PHE A 171 -21.88 -1.45 -8.98
CA PHE A 171 -22.33 -2.74 -8.44
C PHE A 171 -22.32 -2.79 -6.91
N ARG A 172 -21.32 -2.18 -6.25
CA ARG A 172 -21.29 -2.07 -4.79
C ARG A 172 -22.42 -1.18 -4.28
N ALA A 173 -22.68 -0.05 -4.94
CA ALA A 173 -23.78 0.85 -4.59
C ALA A 173 -25.15 0.15 -4.73
N LEU A 174 -25.40 -0.55 -5.84
CA LEU A 174 -26.61 -1.36 -6.05
C LEU A 174 -26.79 -2.39 -4.91
N LYS A 175 -25.75 -3.16 -4.59
CA LYS A 175 -25.74 -4.11 -3.45
C LYS A 175 -25.80 -3.47 -2.06
N THR A 176 -25.77 -2.14 -1.96
CA THR A 176 -25.93 -1.39 -0.69
C THR A 176 -27.30 -0.70 -0.60
N VAL A 177 -27.96 -0.44 -1.73
CA VAL A 177 -29.34 0.07 -1.79
C VAL A 177 -30.34 -1.04 -1.51
N ASP A 178 -30.06 -2.27 -1.96
CA ASP A 178 -30.94 -3.44 -1.89
C ASP A 178 -31.06 -4.08 -0.49
N LEU A 179 -30.99 -3.27 0.56
CA LEU A 179 -31.08 -3.67 1.98
C LEU A 179 -31.99 -2.73 2.80
N LYS A 180 -32.92 -2.04 2.10
CA LYS A 180 -34.04 -1.27 2.69
C LYS A 180 -35.37 -1.43 1.91
N VAL A 181 -35.65 -2.64 1.44
CA VAL A 181 -37.04 -3.10 1.23
C VAL A 181 -37.40 -4.01 2.41
N ARG A 182 -38.68 -4.02 2.78
CA ARG A 182 -39.19 -4.43 4.11
C ARG A 182 -40.18 -5.58 4.01
#